data_AF-A0A937Q4Q9-F1
#
_entry.id   AF-A0A937Q4Q9-F1
#
_cell.length_a   1.000
_cell.length_b   1.000
_cell.length_c   1.000
_cell.angle_alpha   90.00
_cell.angle_beta   90.00
_cell.angle_gamma   90.00
#
_symmetry.space_group_name_H-M   'P 1'
#
loop_
_entity.id
_entity.type
_entity.pdbx_description
1 polymer ?
#
loop_
_entity_poly.entity_id
_entity_poly.type
_entity_poly.pdbx_seq_one_letter_code
_entity_poly.pdbx_strand_id
1 'polypeptide(L)'
;AAPPMRKVVFGSGDSQVQMGQETVLFRHEEKFHSPTVLAATVSDKLTGDDLKQRIEAVNALQFERIGTKIGVRALAVVNDSGSADSFASACAAAKDGSELALILVTDSPDAMAAAVPAVKDRIPLLASAKGDTAEAMAKIAKENGCPLVAKAESLDALADLSEKIKAAGIEDIVLSLEGLSQQEQMYNTSKMRTLALKKVFRPLGYPTISFVGEGDSDTQVANAISLICKYSGIVVVDTIDPWALLPMLTAVMNIFTDPQKPVQVEPKVYRIGEPDENSPVMFTTNFSLTYYTVESDVEASRIPSYILVVDTEGTSVLTAYSGDKLNEKTVADAMTKFDVEKLVGHRKLIIPGYVAVMSGKLEEATNWEVMVGPRECSMLPKYLQEVWN
;
A
#
# COMPACT_ATOMS: atom_id res chain seq x y z
N ALA A 1 -6.34 -16.65 24.43
CA ALA A 1 -7.61 -15.95 24.14
C ALA A 1 -7.66 -15.62 22.66
N ALA A 2 -8.82 -15.71 22.00
CA ALA A 2 -8.93 -15.35 20.57
C ALA A 2 -8.74 -13.83 20.39
N PRO A 3 -7.96 -13.37 19.39
CA PRO A 3 -7.76 -11.95 19.09
C PRO A 3 -9.10 -11.21 18.98
N PRO A 4 -9.21 -9.94 19.40
CA PRO A 4 -10.47 -9.20 19.36
C PRO A 4 -11.07 -9.09 17.95
N MET A 5 -10.20 -8.93 16.94
CA MET A 5 -10.54 -8.97 15.51
C MET A 5 -9.88 -10.18 14.84
N ARG A 6 -10.67 -10.97 14.11
CA ARG A 6 -10.21 -12.18 13.42
C ARG A 6 -9.29 -11.84 12.25
N LYS A 7 -8.38 -12.74 11.91
CA LYS A 7 -7.65 -12.74 10.63
C LYS A 7 -8.56 -13.31 9.55
N VAL A 8 -8.59 -12.68 8.38
CA VAL A 8 -9.15 -13.27 7.16
C VAL A 8 -8.09 -13.22 6.08
N VAL A 9 -8.02 -14.27 5.28
CA VAL A 9 -7.07 -14.43 4.18
C VAL A 9 -7.85 -14.88 2.95
N PHE A 10 -7.53 -14.32 1.79
CA PHE A 10 -8.04 -14.78 0.51
C PHE A 10 -6.96 -14.61 -0.56
N GLY A 11 -7.13 -15.27 -1.71
CA GLY A 11 -6.03 -15.44 -2.66
C GLY A 11 -5.10 -16.61 -2.32
N SER A 12 -4.27 -16.97 -3.29
CA SER A 12 -3.31 -18.07 -3.19
C SER A 12 -1.92 -17.62 -3.67
N GLY A 13 -0.86 -18.28 -3.20
CA GLY A 13 0.51 -17.98 -3.63
C GLY A 13 0.95 -16.55 -3.27
N ASP A 14 1.75 -15.92 -4.13
CA ASP A 14 2.31 -14.57 -3.92
C ASP A 14 1.25 -13.45 -3.91
N SER A 15 0.08 -13.76 -4.45
CA SER A 15 -1.05 -12.85 -4.53
C SER A 15 -2.03 -12.99 -3.37
N GLN A 16 -1.76 -13.89 -2.43
CA GLN A 16 -2.53 -13.96 -1.19
C GLN A 16 -2.51 -12.61 -0.46
N VAL A 17 -3.66 -12.23 0.07
CA VAL A 17 -3.84 -11.02 0.87
C VAL A 17 -4.43 -11.38 2.23
N GLN A 18 -4.09 -10.57 3.24
CA GLN A 18 -4.57 -10.75 4.61
C GLN A 18 -5.15 -9.45 5.17
N MET A 19 -6.16 -9.59 6.01
CA MET A 19 -6.82 -8.49 6.72
C MET A 19 -7.20 -8.89 8.14
N GLY A 20 -7.43 -7.88 8.98
CA GLY A 20 -7.79 -8.05 10.38
C GLY A 20 -6.58 -8.26 11.28
N GLN A 21 -6.75 -8.96 12.42
CA GLN A 21 -5.77 -9.06 13.52
C GLN A 21 -5.30 -7.74 14.11
N GLU A 22 -6.14 -6.74 13.99
CA GLU A 22 -5.81 -5.42 14.46
C GLU A 22 -6.08 -5.27 15.96
N THR A 23 -5.30 -4.43 16.64
CA THR A 23 -5.26 -4.35 18.12
C THR A 23 -5.53 -2.96 18.67
N VAL A 24 -5.30 -1.91 17.88
CA VAL A 24 -5.39 -0.51 18.32
C VAL A 24 -6.38 0.32 17.50
N LEU A 25 -6.84 1.43 18.07
CA LEU A 25 -7.63 2.43 17.35
C LEU A 25 -6.72 3.47 16.69
N PHE A 26 -5.63 3.83 17.35
CA PHE A 26 -4.74 4.86 16.84
C PHE A 26 -3.35 4.30 16.64
N ARG A 27 -2.77 4.52 15.46
CA ARG A 27 -1.46 3.98 15.09
C ARG A 27 -0.31 4.45 16.00
N HIS A 28 -0.48 5.54 16.75
CA HIS A 28 0.56 5.99 17.68
C HIS A 28 0.56 5.18 18.99
N GLU A 29 -0.48 4.39 19.27
CA GLU A 29 -0.51 3.44 20.40
C GLU A 29 0.34 2.20 20.08
N GLU A 30 0.21 1.70 18.85
CA GLU A 30 0.93 0.57 18.25
C GLU A 30 0.76 0.67 16.71
N LYS A 31 1.57 -0.02 15.91
CA LYS A 31 1.34 -0.07 14.45
C LYS A 31 -0.01 -0.72 14.10
N PHE A 32 -0.57 -0.34 12.96
CA PHE A 32 -1.56 -1.18 12.28
C PHE A 32 -0.84 -2.33 11.57
N HIS A 33 -1.43 -3.52 11.58
CA HIS A 33 -0.75 -4.76 11.20
C HIS A 33 -1.06 -5.23 9.78
N SER A 34 -2.26 -4.95 9.29
CA SER A 34 -2.75 -5.46 8.01
C SER A 34 -3.11 -4.29 7.08
N PRO A 35 -2.20 -3.89 6.17
CA PRO A 35 -2.45 -2.84 5.18
C PRO A 35 -3.76 -3.08 4.42
N THR A 36 -4.52 -2.00 4.20
CA THR A 36 -5.78 -2.06 3.44
C THR A 36 -5.52 -2.64 2.05
N VAL A 37 -6.31 -3.65 1.67
CA VAL A 37 -6.31 -4.21 0.32
C VAL A 37 -7.07 -3.26 -0.59
N LEU A 38 -6.35 -2.56 -1.47
CA LEU A 38 -6.96 -1.77 -2.52
C LEU A 38 -7.28 -2.70 -3.70
N ALA A 39 -8.53 -2.66 -4.14
CA ALA A 39 -9.06 -3.47 -5.24
C ALA A 39 -9.70 -2.58 -6.31
N ALA A 40 -9.67 -3.00 -7.56
CA ALA A 40 -10.35 -2.32 -8.67
C ALA A 40 -11.43 -3.23 -9.28
N THR A 41 -12.55 -2.63 -9.69
CA THR A 41 -13.68 -3.35 -10.29
C THR A 41 -13.44 -3.77 -11.74
N VAL A 42 -14.10 -4.84 -12.15
CA VAL A 42 -14.29 -5.25 -13.53
C VAL A 42 -15.74 -5.69 -13.69
N SER A 43 -16.50 -4.99 -14.53
CA SER A 43 -17.90 -5.33 -14.81
C SER A 43 -18.00 -6.54 -15.73
N ASP A 44 -18.91 -7.47 -15.43
CA ASP A 44 -19.23 -8.62 -16.30
C ASP A 44 -20.04 -8.23 -17.55
N LYS A 45 -20.43 -6.96 -17.69
CA LYS A 45 -20.97 -6.40 -18.94
C LYS A 45 -19.89 -6.25 -20.00
N LEU A 46 -18.62 -6.15 -19.61
CA LEU A 46 -17.50 -6.13 -20.54
C LEU A 46 -17.29 -7.55 -21.08
N THR A 47 -17.02 -7.67 -22.38
CA THR A 47 -16.77 -8.96 -23.04
C THR A 47 -15.61 -8.83 -24.02
N GLY A 48 -15.03 -9.97 -24.41
CA GLY A 48 -13.96 -10.01 -25.41
C GLY A 48 -12.78 -9.09 -25.09
N ASP A 49 -12.40 -8.26 -26.06
CA ASP A 49 -11.23 -7.37 -25.95
C ASP A 49 -11.42 -6.28 -24.89
N ASP A 50 -12.64 -5.77 -24.68
CA ASP A 50 -12.88 -4.71 -23.68
C ASP A 50 -12.65 -5.23 -22.26
N LEU A 51 -13.09 -6.46 -21.97
CA LEU A 51 -12.86 -7.12 -20.70
C LEU A 51 -11.36 -7.34 -20.47
N LYS A 52 -10.67 -7.84 -21.50
CA LYS A 52 -9.22 -8.08 -21.45
C LYS A 52 -8.45 -6.78 -21.20
N GLN A 53 -8.76 -5.72 -21.93
CA GLN A 53 -8.13 -4.40 -21.75
C GLN A 53 -8.37 -3.85 -20.34
N ARG A 54 -9.57 -4.02 -19.78
CA ARG A 54 -9.87 -3.61 -18.42
C ARG A 54 -9.01 -4.38 -17.40
N ILE A 55 -8.87 -5.69 -17.55
CA ILE A 55 -8.04 -6.52 -16.67
C ILE A 55 -6.56 -6.12 -16.78
N GLU A 56 -6.05 -5.93 -18.00
CA GLU A 56 -4.68 -5.49 -18.25
C GLU A 56 -4.40 -4.11 -17.65
N ALA A 57 -5.34 -3.18 -17.77
CA ALA A 57 -5.24 -1.86 -17.16
C ALA A 57 -5.15 -1.95 -15.62
N VAL A 58 -5.95 -2.82 -14.99
CA VAL A 58 -5.85 -3.04 -13.54
C VAL A 58 -4.51 -3.67 -13.15
N ASN A 59 -4.02 -4.65 -13.92
CA ASN A 59 -2.73 -5.28 -13.68
C ASN A 59 -1.57 -4.28 -13.76
N ALA A 60 -1.68 -3.28 -14.63
CA ALA A 60 -0.68 -2.23 -14.82
C ALA A 60 -0.64 -1.20 -13.67
N LEU A 61 -1.57 -1.25 -12.71
CA LEU A 61 -1.60 -0.35 -11.53
C LEU A 61 -0.59 -0.79 -10.47
N GLN A 62 0.68 -0.87 -10.87
CA GLN A 62 1.85 -1.16 -10.07
C GLN A 62 2.82 0.02 -10.17
N PHE A 63 3.37 0.44 -9.03
CA PHE A 63 4.24 1.59 -8.89
C PHE A 63 5.45 1.22 -8.04
N GLU A 64 6.57 1.88 -8.29
CA GLU A 64 7.71 1.84 -7.39
C GLU A 64 7.72 3.10 -6.53
N ARG A 65 7.81 2.93 -5.21
CA ARG A 65 7.88 4.03 -4.25
C ARG A 65 8.81 3.67 -3.12
N ILE A 66 9.86 4.46 -2.92
CA ILE A 66 10.82 4.29 -1.83
C ILE A 66 11.42 2.86 -1.86
N GLY A 67 11.80 2.40 -3.07
CA GLY A 67 12.34 1.06 -3.34
C GLY A 67 11.37 -0.11 -3.09
N THR A 68 10.08 0.16 -2.91
CA THR A 68 9.06 -0.86 -2.69
C THR A 68 8.04 -0.83 -3.82
N LYS A 69 7.72 -2.00 -4.38
CA LYS A 69 6.60 -2.15 -5.32
C LYS A 69 5.27 -2.09 -4.56
N ILE A 70 4.43 -1.14 -4.93
CA ILE A 70 3.06 -0.99 -4.43
C ILE A 70 2.08 -1.06 -5.59
N GLY A 71 0.87 -1.56 -5.35
CA GLY A 71 -0.11 -1.67 -6.40
C GLY A 71 -1.45 -2.19 -5.89
N VAL A 72 -2.42 -2.23 -6.78
CA VAL A 72 -3.68 -2.93 -6.53
C VAL A 72 -3.37 -4.39 -6.22
N ARG A 73 -4.06 -4.94 -5.20
CA ARG A 73 -3.80 -6.31 -4.69
C ARG A 73 -4.95 -7.28 -4.97
N ALA A 74 -6.09 -6.77 -5.43
CA ALA A 74 -7.23 -7.60 -5.79
C ALA A 74 -8.03 -7.03 -6.99
N LEU A 75 -8.66 -7.92 -7.73
CA LEU A 75 -9.59 -7.62 -8.81
C LEU A 75 -11.01 -8.00 -8.37
N ALA A 76 -11.93 -7.04 -8.40
CA ALA A 76 -13.33 -7.26 -8.01
C ALA A 76 -14.22 -7.41 -9.26
N VAL A 77 -14.60 -8.64 -9.60
CA VAL A 77 -15.50 -8.90 -10.72
C VAL A 77 -16.93 -8.65 -10.27
N VAL A 78 -17.66 -7.75 -10.94
CA VAL A 78 -19.00 -7.29 -10.54
C VAL A 78 -20.05 -7.82 -11.51
N ASN A 79 -21.09 -8.45 -10.96
CA ASN A 79 -22.25 -8.95 -11.71
C ASN A 79 -23.24 -7.81 -11.98
N ASP A 80 -22.90 -6.92 -12.89
CA ASP A 80 -23.77 -5.82 -13.31
C ASP A 80 -24.80 -6.28 -14.35
N SER A 81 -24.53 -7.38 -15.05
CA SER A 81 -25.41 -7.95 -16.08
C SER A 81 -26.63 -8.67 -15.50
N GLY A 82 -26.54 -9.16 -14.26
CA GLY A 82 -27.51 -10.05 -13.63
C GLY A 82 -27.47 -11.50 -14.14
N SER A 83 -26.59 -11.82 -15.10
CA SER A 83 -26.50 -13.14 -15.73
C SER A 83 -25.47 -14.02 -15.03
N ALA A 84 -25.86 -15.23 -14.65
CA ALA A 84 -24.95 -16.21 -14.07
C ALA A 84 -23.84 -16.62 -15.06
N ASP A 85 -24.18 -16.78 -16.34
CA ASP A 85 -23.23 -17.23 -17.38
C ASP A 85 -22.21 -16.14 -17.72
N SER A 86 -22.67 -14.88 -17.84
CA SER A 86 -21.79 -13.74 -18.11
C SER A 86 -20.83 -13.53 -16.95
N PHE A 87 -21.35 -13.60 -15.72
CA PHE A 87 -20.55 -13.46 -14.52
C PHE A 87 -19.51 -14.57 -14.37
N ALA A 88 -19.89 -15.83 -14.58
CA ALA A 88 -18.95 -16.96 -14.55
C ALA A 88 -17.85 -16.84 -15.61
N SER A 89 -18.22 -16.43 -16.83
CA SER A 89 -17.27 -16.20 -17.92
C SER A 89 -16.29 -15.07 -17.61
N ALA A 90 -16.78 -13.95 -17.04
CA ALA A 90 -15.93 -12.84 -16.62
C ALA A 90 -14.99 -13.23 -15.48
N CYS A 91 -15.45 -14.04 -14.52
CA CYS A 91 -14.60 -14.56 -13.44
C CYS A 91 -13.49 -15.48 -13.95
N ALA A 92 -13.79 -16.34 -14.93
CA ALA A 92 -12.77 -17.18 -15.56
C ALA A 92 -11.73 -16.34 -16.32
N ALA A 93 -12.17 -15.37 -17.11
CA ALA A 93 -11.28 -14.44 -17.81
C ALA A 93 -10.41 -13.62 -16.84
N ALA A 94 -10.98 -13.17 -15.72
CA ALA A 94 -10.24 -12.48 -14.66
C ALA A 94 -9.15 -13.36 -14.03
N LYS A 95 -9.44 -14.64 -13.79
CA LYS A 95 -8.44 -15.60 -13.30
C LYS A 95 -7.31 -15.82 -14.30
N ASP A 96 -7.64 -16.00 -15.58
CA ASP A 96 -6.65 -16.29 -16.62
C ASP A 96 -5.82 -15.05 -16.99
N GLY A 97 -6.41 -13.85 -16.86
CA GLY A 97 -5.80 -12.58 -17.23
C GLY A 97 -5.08 -11.86 -16.09
N SER A 98 -5.18 -12.31 -14.83
CA SER A 98 -4.60 -11.60 -13.69
C SER A 98 -4.07 -12.54 -12.61
N GLU A 99 -2.89 -12.21 -12.08
CA GLU A 99 -2.37 -12.86 -10.88
C GLU A 99 -2.96 -12.29 -9.58
N LEU A 100 -3.72 -11.20 -9.61
CA LEU A 100 -4.28 -10.60 -8.39
C LEU A 100 -5.27 -11.53 -7.65
N ALA A 101 -5.48 -11.26 -6.36
CA ALA A 101 -6.54 -11.94 -5.61
C ALA A 101 -7.91 -11.58 -6.19
N LEU A 102 -8.85 -12.52 -6.18
CA LEU A 102 -10.17 -12.30 -6.78
C LEU A 102 -11.23 -12.01 -5.71
N ILE A 103 -12.09 -11.03 -5.99
CA ILE A 103 -13.33 -10.77 -5.25
C ILE A 103 -14.47 -10.94 -6.24
N LEU A 104 -15.40 -11.85 -5.96
CA LEU A 104 -16.55 -12.15 -6.81
C LEU A 104 -17.74 -11.40 -6.23
N VAL A 105 -18.28 -10.41 -6.95
CA VAL A 105 -19.29 -9.48 -6.44
C VAL A 105 -20.65 -9.73 -7.13
N THR A 106 -21.54 -10.46 -6.45
CA THR A 106 -22.94 -10.68 -6.83
C THR A 106 -23.81 -10.92 -5.57
N ASP A 107 -25.04 -10.41 -5.59
CA ASP A 107 -26.06 -10.72 -4.58
C ASP A 107 -26.82 -12.03 -4.92
N SER A 108 -26.58 -12.65 -6.10
CA SER A 108 -27.26 -13.87 -6.56
C SER A 108 -26.49 -15.15 -6.21
N PRO A 109 -27.07 -16.06 -5.40
CA PRO A 109 -26.46 -17.36 -5.12
C PRO A 109 -26.24 -18.22 -6.37
N ASP A 110 -27.13 -18.14 -7.36
CA ASP A 110 -27.03 -18.92 -8.59
C ASP A 110 -25.82 -18.47 -9.43
N ALA A 111 -25.62 -17.15 -9.56
CA ALA A 111 -24.45 -16.61 -10.26
C ALA A 111 -23.15 -16.94 -9.51
N MET A 112 -23.16 -16.88 -8.17
CA MET A 112 -22.02 -17.25 -7.35
C MET A 112 -21.67 -18.75 -7.54
N ALA A 113 -22.68 -19.62 -7.49
CA ALA A 113 -22.50 -21.06 -7.68
C ALA A 113 -21.97 -21.41 -9.07
N ALA A 114 -22.34 -20.65 -10.11
CA ALA A 114 -21.83 -20.82 -11.47
C ALA A 114 -20.35 -20.39 -11.60
N ALA A 115 -19.95 -19.30 -10.93
CA ALA A 115 -18.61 -18.72 -11.08
C ALA A 115 -17.53 -19.41 -10.23
N VAL A 116 -17.82 -19.72 -8.96
CA VAL A 116 -16.81 -20.21 -7.99
C VAL A 116 -16.06 -21.47 -8.46
N PRO A 117 -16.68 -22.49 -9.09
CA PRO A 117 -15.97 -23.70 -9.51
C PRO A 117 -14.78 -23.45 -10.44
N ALA A 118 -14.85 -22.42 -11.29
CA ALA A 118 -13.79 -22.07 -12.23
C ALA A 118 -12.57 -21.41 -11.56
N VAL A 119 -12.77 -20.82 -10.38
CA VAL A 119 -11.77 -19.97 -9.71
C VAL A 119 -11.43 -20.38 -8.28
N LYS A 120 -12.01 -21.44 -7.74
CA LYS A 120 -11.86 -21.86 -6.32
C LYS A 120 -10.43 -22.14 -5.88
N ASP A 121 -9.56 -22.58 -6.79
CA ASP A 121 -8.12 -22.78 -6.55
C ASP A 121 -7.39 -21.49 -6.16
N ARG A 122 -7.96 -20.34 -6.54
CA ARG A 122 -7.47 -19.00 -6.18
C ARG A 122 -8.02 -18.50 -4.85
N ILE A 123 -8.87 -19.27 -4.17
CA ILE A 123 -9.51 -18.92 -2.89
C ILE A 123 -10.11 -17.49 -2.93
N PRO A 124 -11.08 -17.24 -3.84
CA PRO A 124 -11.68 -15.92 -3.98
C PRO A 124 -12.45 -15.49 -2.74
N LEU A 125 -12.56 -14.18 -2.51
CA LEU A 125 -13.53 -13.62 -1.57
C LEU A 125 -14.91 -13.53 -2.23
N LEU A 126 -15.91 -14.16 -1.61
CA LEU A 126 -17.28 -14.16 -2.13
C LEU A 126 -18.06 -12.98 -1.54
N ALA A 127 -18.47 -12.03 -2.38
CA ALA A 127 -19.28 -10.87 -2.00
C ALA A 127 -20.61 -10.92 -2.76
N SER A 128 -21.80 -10.95 -2.16
CA SER A 128 -22.09 -10.87 -0.72
C SER A 128 -23.30 -11.70 -0.32
N ALA A 129 -23.28 -12.17 0.92
CA ALA A 129 -24.44 -12.72 1.61
C ALA A 129 -25.26 -11.59 2.26
N LYS A 130 -26.57 -11.60 2.04
CA LYS A 130 -27.57 -10.77 2.72
C LYS A 130 -28.44 -11.65 3.63
N GLY A 131 -29.34 -11.05 4.42
CA GLY A 131 -30.16 -11.78 5.38
C GLY A 131 -30.94 -12.97 4.78
N ASP A 132 -31.47 -12.78 3.58
CA ASP A 132 -32.25 -13.75 2.80
C ASP A 132 -31.37 -14.74 2.00
N THR A 133 -30.18 -14.34 1.55
CA THR A 133 -29.27 -15.20 0.78
C THR A 133 -28.18 -15.89 1.62
N ALA A 134 -28.10 -15.59 2.92
CA ALA A 134 -27.03 -16.04 3.81
C ALA A 134 -26.78 -17.55 3.81
N GLU A 135 -27.83 -18.36 3.87
CA GLU A 135 -27.70 -19.81 3.95
C GLU A 135 -27.15 -20.41 2.66
N ALA A 136 -27.67 -19.97 1.51
CA ALA A 136 -27.21 -20.42 0.21
C ALA A 136 -25.75 -20.01 -0.04
N MET A 137 -25.41 -18.74 0.22
CA MET A 137 -24.05 -18.22 0.06
C MET A 137 -23.07 -18.89 1.03
N ALA A 138 -23.44 -19.11 2.30
CA ALA A 138 -22.60 -19.80 3.26
C ALA A 138 -22.35 -21.27 2.86
N LYS A 139 -23.35 -21.95 2.29
CA LYS A 139 -23.15 -23.30 1.74
C LYS A 139 -22.13 -23.29 0.61
N ILE A 140 -22.28 -22.40 -0.37
CA ILE A 140 -21.35 -22.26 -1.51
C ILE A 140 -19.93 -21.97 -1.02
N ALA A 141 -19.78 -21.00 -0.10
CA ALA A 141 -18.50 -20.64 0.50
C ALA A 141 -17.83 -21.84 1.20
N LYS A 142 -18.60 -22.61 1.98
CA LYS A 142 -18.10 -23.75 2.75
C LYS A 142 -17.65 -24.90 1.87
N GLU A 143 -18.45 -25.24 0.86
CA GLU A 143 -18.14 -26.33 -0.09
C GLU A 143 -16.88 -26.03 -0.92
N ASN A 144 -16.55 -24.74 -1.09
CA ASN A 144 -15.39 -24.30 -1.87
C ASN A 144 -14.24 -23.73 -1.03
N GLY A 145 -14.34 -23.74 0.30
CA GLY A 145 -13.30 -23.24 1.20
C GLY A 145 -12.97 -21.75 1.01
N CYS A 146 -13.97 -20.93 0.65
CA CYS A 146 -13.80 -19.51 0.35
C CYS A 146 -14.31 -18.61 1.50
N PRO A 147 -13.67 -17.48 1.78
CA PRO A 147 -14.21 -16.48 2.70
C PRO A 147 -15.45 -15.78 2.13
N LEU A 148 -16.31 -15.27 3.01
CA LEU A 148 -17.62 -14.71 2.65
C LEU A 148 -17.82 -13.31 3.23
N VAL A 149 -18.34 -12.40 2.41
CA VAL A 149 -18.78 -11.08 2.86
C VAL A 149 -20.20 -11.14 3.38
N ALA A 150 -20.41 -10.69 4.61
CA ALA A 150 -21.73 -10.37 5.18
C ALA A 150 -22.06 -8.90 4.85
N LYS A 151 -23.20 -8.64 4.21
CA LYS A 151 -23.65 -7.32 3.79
C LYS A 151 -25.02 -6.98 4.37
N ALA A 152 -25.13 -5.84 5.02
CA ALA A 152 -26.38 -5.36 5.63
C ALA A 152 -26.42 -3.82 5.74
N GLU A 153 -27.59 -3.26 6.04
CA GLU A 153 -27.82 -1.80 6.11
C GLU A 153 -27.45 -1.18 7.47
N SER A 154 -27.27 -1.98 8.53
CA SER A 154 -27.01 -1.50 9.88
C SER A 154 -26.07 -2.42 10.67
N LEU A 155 -25.48 -1.89 11.75
CA LEU A 155 -24.59 -2.67 12.62
C LEU A 155 -25.29 -3.83 13.31
N ASP A 156 -26.55 -3.67 13.68
CA ASP A 156 -27.33 -4.72 14.35
C ASP A 156 -27.65 -5.84 13.37
N ALA A 157 -28.15 -5.50 12.17
CA ALA A 157 -28.41 -6.49 11.13
C ALA A 157 -27.13 -7.21 10.68
N LEU A 158 -26.01 -6.50 10.64
CA LEU A 158 -24.70 -7.06 10.31
C LEU A 158 -24.18 -8.00 11.39
N ALA A 159 -24.43 -7.69 12.67
CA ALA A 159 -24.10 -8.56 13.79
C ALA A 159 -24.90 -9.88 13.69
N ASP A 160 -26.22 -9.81 13.53
CA ASP A 160 -27.08 -10.99 13.39
C ASP A 160 -26.66 -11.85 12.19
N LEU A 161 -26.37 -11.20 11.05
CA LEU A 161 -25.93 -11.87 9.83
C LEU A 161 -24.58 -12.58 10.00
N SER A 162 -23.63 -11.96 10.69
CA SER A 162 -22.32 -12.56 10.97
C SER A 162 -22.46 -13.83 11.83
N GLU A 163 -23.38 -13.83 12.80
CA GLU A 163 -23.64 -14.99 13.65
C GLU A 163 -24.34 -16.10 12.87
N LYS A 164 -25.30 -15.75 12.00
CA LYS A 164 -25.96 -16.69 11.09
C LYS A 164 -24.96 -17.38 10.15
N ILE A 165 -24.09 -16.61 9.52
CA ILE A 165 -23.03 -17.12 8.62
C ILE A 165 -22.04 -18.01 9.40
N LYS A 166 -21.66 -17.59 10.62
CA LYS A 166 -20.79 -18.38 11.49
C LYS A 166 -21.43 -19.71 11.91
N ALA A 167 -22.73 -19.71 12.23
CA ALA A 167 -23.47 -20.91 12.60
C ALA A 167 -23.56 -21.92 11.43
N ALA A 168 -23.52 -21.45 10.18
CA ALA A 168 -23.39 -22.32 9.00
C ALA A 168 -21.99 -22.95 8.85
N GLY A 169 -21.02 -22.53 9.67
CA GLY A 169 -19.66 -23.06 9.72
C GLY A 169 -18.65 -22.26 8.89
N ILE A 170 -18.98 -21.03 8.49
CA ILE A 170 -18.02 -20.11 7.86
C ILE A 170 -17.29 -19.33 8.95
N GLU A 171 -15.98 -19.47 8.94
CA GLU A 171 -15.11 -18.85 9.93
C GLU A 171 -14.53 -17.52 9.45
N ASP A 172 -14.25 -17.43 8.15
CA ASP A 172 -13.61 -16.28 7.52
C ASP A 172 -14.66 -15.36 6.90
N ILE A 173 -15.12 -14.41 7.74
CA ILE A 173 -16.17 -13.45 7.41
C ILE A 173 -15.56 -12.07 7.23
N VAL A 174 -16.00 -11.34 6.21
CA VAL A 174 -15.70 -9.92 6.00
C VAL A 174 -17.01 -9.12 6.08
N LEU A 175 -16.99 -7.94 6.69
CA LEU A 175 -18.19 -7.15 6.96
C LEU A 175 -18.35 -6.00 5.97
N SER A 176 -19.54 -5.82 5.41
CA SER A 176 -19.90 -4.72 4.52
C SER A 176 -21.17 -4.04 5.00
N LEU A 177 -21.19 -2.72 4.98
CA LEU A 177 -22.41 -1.93 5.12
C LEU A 177 -22.86 -1.46 3.73
N GLU A 178 -24.18 -1.38 3.50
CA GLU A 178 -24.77 -0.87 2.26
C GLU A 178 -25.72 0.30 2.52
N GLY A 179 -25.94 1.13 1.49
CA GLY A 179 -26.92 2.22 1.54
C GLY A 179 -26.55 3.40 2.44
N LEU A 180 -25.28 3.52 2.83
CA LEU A 180 -24.80 4.58 3.72
C LEU A 180 -24.12 5.71 2.94
N SER A 181 -24.27 6.94 3.45
CA SER A 181 -23.40 8.04 3.04
C SER A 181 -21.95 7.80 3.48
N GLN A 182 -21.00 8.49 2.85
CA GLN A 182 -19.58 8.42 3.23
C GLN A 182 -19.35 8.74 4.73
N GLN A 183 -20.09 9.71 5.27
CA GLN A 183 -19.99 10.09 6.68
C GLN A 183 -20.43 8.94 7.59
N GLU A 184 -21.56 8.32 7.27
CA GLU A 184 -22.10 7.18 8.02
C GLU A 184 -21.20 5.96 7.92
N GLN A 185 -20.66 5.67 6.73
CA GLN A 185 -19.69 4.61 6.51
C GLN A 185 -18.47 4.79 7.43
N MET A 186 -17.86 5.97 7.42
CA MET A 186 -16.69 6.29 8.25
C MET A 186 -16.99 6.18 9.76
N TYR A 187 -18.17 6.61 10.17
CA TYR A 187 -18.60 6.54 11.55
C TYR A 187 -18.85 5.09 12.00
N ASN A 188 -19.49 4.29 11.16
CA ASN A 188 -19.81 2.90 11.46
C ASN A 188 -18.58 1.99 11.44
N THR A 189 -17.63 2.18 10.52
CA THR A 189 -16.34 1.45 10.55
C THR A 189 -15.56 1.74 11.84
N SER A 190 -15.58 2.99 12.30
CA SER A 190 -14.99 3.40 13.59
C SER A 190 -15.68 2.77 14.79
N LYS A 191 -17.02 2.70 14.77
CA LYS A 191 -17.82 2.00 15.79
C LYS A 191 -17.51 0.51 15.82
N MET A 192 -17.51 -0.16 14.68
CA MET A 192 -17.18 -1.58 14.54
C MET A 192 -15.80 -1.89 15.12
N ARG A 193 -14.78 -1.11 14.75
CA ARG A 193 -13.43 -1.22 15.31
C ARG A 193 -13.44 -1.05 16.83
N THR A 194 -14.16 -0.06 17.35
CA THR A 194 -14.26 0.19 18.80
C THR A 194 -14.95 -0.97 19.53
N LEU A 195 -16.06 -1.47 19.00
CA LEU A 195 -16.80 -2.59 19.56
C LEU A 195 -15.97 -3.88 19.56
N ALA A 196 -15.28 -4.17 18.45
CA ALA A 196 -14.39 -5.32 18.34
C ALA A 196 -13.25 -5.25 19.35
N LEU A 197 -12.52 -4.13 19.43
CA LEU A 197 -11.30 -4.03 20.22
C LEU A 197 -11.53 -3.73 21.70
N LYS A 198 -12.44 -2.80 22.03
CA LYS A 198 -12.62 -2.31 23.41
C LYS A 198 -13.75 -3.03 24.15
N LYS A 199 -14.73 -3.57 23.43
CA LYS A 199 -15.86 -4.32 24.01
C LYS A 199 -15.82 -5.81 23.72
N VAL A 200 -14.88 -6.26 22.89
CA VAL A 200 -14.74 -7.68 22.49
C VAL A 200 -16.06 -8.21 21.90
N PHE A 201 -16.79 -7.35 21.19
CA PHE A 201 -18.06 -7.70 20.58
C PHE A 201 -17.82 -8.58 19.34
N ARG A 202 -17.90 -9.89 19.55
CA ARG A 202 -17.50 -10.93 18.58
C ARG A 202 -18.26 -10.88 17.24
N PRO A 203 -19.57 -10.57 17.19
CA PRO A 203 -20.28 -10.48 15.90
C PRO A 203 -19.65 -9.47 14.93
N LEU A 204 -19.12 -8.36 15.42
CA LEU A 204 -18.42 -7.36 14.59
C LEU A 204 -16.89 -7.48 14.65
N GLY A 205 -16.38 -8.60 15.18
CA GLY A 205 -14.95 -8.88 15.37
C GLY A 205 -14.23 -9.35 14.11
N TYR A 206 -14.57 -8.79 12.96
CA TYR A 206 -14.07 -9.20 11.63
C TYR A 206 -13.58 -7.99 10.84
N PRO A 207 -12.69 -8.19 9.85
CA PRO A 207 -12.29 -7.13 8.92
C PRO A 207 -13.46 -6.70 8.01
N THR A 208 -13.27 -5.59 7.31
CA THR A 208 -14.35 -4.89 6.60
C THR A 208 -14.00 -4.67 5.13
N ILE A 209 -15.02 -4.58 4.28
CA ILE A 209 -14.92 -4.17 2.88
C ILE A 209 -15.83 -2.97 2.63
N SER A 210 -15.33 -1.99 1.90
CA SER A 210 -16.09 -0.81 1.47
C SER A 210 -15.98 -0.62 -0.04
N PHE A 211 -17.11 -0.38 -0.70
CA PHE A 211 -17.18 -0.09 -2.13
C PHE A 211 -17.27 1.42 -2.34
N VAL A 212 -16.40 1.95 -3.19
CA VAL A 212 -16.24 3.38 -3.51
C VAL A 212 -16.26 3.53 -5.04
N GLY A 213 -17.31 3.03 -5.67
CA GLY A 213 -17.48 3.08 -7.12
C GLY A 213 -18.28 4.29 -7.63
N GLU A 214 -18.90 5.06 -6.72
CA GLU A 214 -19.71 6.22 -7.10
C GLU A 214 -18.87 7.50 -7.22
N GLY A 215 -19.21 8.35 -8.19
CA GLY A 215 -18.54 9.62 -8.44
C GLY A 215 -17.34 9.51 -9.37
N ASP A 216 -16.74 10.67 -9.65
CA ASP A 216 -15.53 10.78 -10.46
C ASP A 216 -14.28 10.26 -9.71
N SER A 217 -13.15 10.15 -10.42
CA SER A 217 -11.89 9.67 -9.85
C SER A 217 -11.47 10.48 -8.62
N ASP A 218 -11.67 11.80 -8.61
CA ASP A 218 -11.34 12.66 -7.45
C ASP A 218 -12.19 12.30 -6.21
N THR A 219 -13.50 12.12 -6.40
CA THR A 219 -14.42 11.71 -5.32
C THR A 219 -14.04 10.32 -4.80
N GLN A 220 -13.71 9.38 -5.69
CA GLN A 220 -13.27 8.04 -5.30
C GLN A 220 -11.96 8.10 -4.51
N VAL A 221 -10.99 8.93 -4.90
CA VAL A 221 -9.73 9.17 -4.15
C VAL A 221 -10.01 9.65 -2.74
N ALA A 222 -10.81 10.70 -2.59
CA ALA A 222 -11.11 11.28 -1.29
C ALA A 222 -11.82 10.28 -0.35
N ASN A 223 -12.79 9.55 -0.89
CA ASN A 223 -13.57 8.56 -0.14
C ASN A 223 -12.73 7.33 0.24
N ALA A 224 -11.93 6.81 -0.70
CA ALA A 224 -11.04 5.68 -0.47
C ALA A 224 -10.00 5.99 0.61
N ILE A 225 -9.31 7.14 0.52
CA ILE A 225 -8.30 7.55 1.52
C ILE A 225 -8.94 7.70 2.90
N SER A 226 -10.15 8.27 2.98
CA SER A 226 -10.88 8.41 4.23
C SER A 226 -11.14 7.05 4.89
N LEU A 227 -11.53 6.04 4.09
CA LEU A 227 -11.83 4.68 4.58
C LEU A 227 -10.56 3.86 4.88
N ILE A 228 -9.47 4.07 4.13
CA ILE A 228 -8.13 3.55 4.47
C ILE A 228 -7.71 4.07 5.85
N CYS A 229 -7.89 5.37 6.11
CA CYS A 229 -7.58 5.98 7.41
C CYS A 229 -8.54 5.54 8.53
N LYS A 230 -9.70 4.98 8.17
CA LYS A 230 -10.80 4.64 9.09
C LYS A 230 -11.20 3.18 8.98
N TYR A 231 -10.18 2.34 9.10
CA TYR A 231 -10.26 0.92 9.44
C TYR A 231 -10.91 0.01 8.38
N SER A 232 -11.07 0.47 7.14
CA SER A 232 -11.50 -0.43 6.06
C SER A 232 -10.38 -1.43 5.75
N GLY A 233 -10.68 -2.73 5.85
CA GLY A 233 -9.72 -3.80 5.53
C GLY A 233 -9.52 -3.96 4.03
N ILE A 234 -10.59 -3.77 3.27
CA ILE A 234 -10.60 -3.73 1.80
C ILE A 234 -11.29 -2.44 1.38
N VAL A 235 -10.77 -1.79 0.35
CA VAL A 235 -11.45 -0.69 -0.36
C VAL A 235 -11.48 -1.05 -1.84
N VAL A 236 -12.67 -1.06 -2.42
CA VAL A 236 -12.90 -1.37 -3.83
C VAL A 236 -13.26 -0.08 -4.57
N VAL A 237 -12.51 0.26 -5.61
CA VAL A 237 -12.73 1.47 -6.45
C VAL A 237 -13.05 1.08 -7.89
N ASP A 238 -13.65 1.98 -8.66
CA ASP A 238 -13.90 1.80 -10.09
C ASP A 238 -12.89 2.51 -10.98
N THR A 239 -12.27 3.58 -10.50
CA THR A 239 -11.20 4.26 -11.24
C THR A 239 -10.01 3.32 -11.48
N ILE A 240 -9.42 3.44 -12.68
CA ILE A 240 -8.17 2.78 -13.09
C ILE A 240 -7.13 3.82 -13.51
N ASP A 241 -7.34 5.08 -13.15
CA ASP A 241 -6.41 6.15 -13.48
C ASP A 241 -5.15 6.06 -12.61
N PRO A 242 -3.94 5.94 -13.17
CA PRO A 242 -2.73 5.79 -12.37
C PRO A 242 -2.51 6.95 -11.38
N TRP A 243 -2.90 8.17 -11.77
CA TRP A 243 -2.80 9.36 -10.91
C TRP A 243 -3.75 9.31 -9.70
N ALA A 244 -4.88 8.61 -9.81
CA ALA A 244 -5.86 8.45 -8.74
C ALA A 244 -5.43 7.33 -7.77
N LEU A 245 -4.85 6.24 -8.28
CA LEU A 245 -4.43 5.11 -7.45
C LEU A 245 -3.17 5.40 -6.63
N LEU A 246 -2.20 6.12 -7.20
CA LEU A 246 -0.94 6.43 -6.53
C LEU A 246 -1.12 7.09 -5.14
N PRO A 247 -1.95 8.14 -4.95
CA PRO A 247 -2.18 8.73 -3.63
C PRO A 247 -2.90 7.77 -2.66
N MET A 248 -3.83 6.93 -3.14
CA MET A 248 -4.48 5.92 -2.29
C MET A 248 -3.47 4.89 -1.77
N LEU A 249 -2.65 4.32 -2.66
CA LEU A 249 -1.60 3.36 -2.31
C LEU A 249 -0.53 4.00 -1.41
N THR A 250 -0.20 5.27 -1.65
CA THR A 250 0.69 6.04 -0.77
C THR A 250 0.08 6.23 0.63
N ALA A 251 -1.24 6.47 0.72
CA ALA A 251 -1.92 6.55 2.01
C ALA A 251 -1.86 5.21 2.76
N VAL A 252 -2.08 4.08 2.06
CA VAL A 252 -1.89 2.74 2.66
C VAL A 252 -0.46 2.56 3.17
N MET A 253 0.56 2.83 2.35
CA MET A 253 1.96 2.72 2.78
C MET A 253 2.24 3.57 4.04
N ASN A 254 1.82 4.84 4.04
CA ASN A 254 2.13 5.78 5.11
C ASN A 254 1.39 5.44 6.42
N ILE A 255 0.09 5.13 6.35
CA ILE A 255 -0.73 4.86 7.53
C ILE A 255 -0.31 3.57 8.22
N PHE A 256 0.11 2.56 7.46
CA PHE A 256 0.48 1.25 7.98
C PHE A 256 1.99 1.08 8.25
N THR A 257 2.80 2.10 7.99
CA THR A 257 4.21 2.12 8.43
C THR A 257 4.27 2.06 9.96
N ASP A 258 5.23 1.32 10.51
CA ASP A 258 5.46 1.25 11.95
C ASP A 258 5.93 2.63 12.47
N PRO A 259 5.16 3.31 13.34
CA PRO A 259 5.55 4.62 13.84
C PRO A 259 6.72 4.58 14.83
N GLN A 260 7.07 3.41 15.37
CA GLN A 260 8.16 3.26 16.33
C GLN A 260 9.51 3.05 15.64
N LYS A 261 9.51 2.69 14.36
CA LYS A 261 10.72 2.34 13.61
C LYS A 261 10.77 3.12 12.30
N PRO A 262 11.65 4.12 12.18
CA PRO A 262 11.90 4.77 10.89
C PRO A 262 12.34 3.72 9.86
N VAL A 263 11.83 3.83 8.63
CA VAL A 263 12.27 2.98 7.53
C VAL A 263 13.65 3.47 7.09
N GLN A 264 14.63 2.57 7.07
CA GLN A 264 16.04 2.89 6.83
C GLN A 264 16.54 2.24 5.55
N VAL A 265 17.52 2.91 4.93
CA VAL A 265 18.35 2.36 3.87
C VAL A 265 19.67 1.91 4.48
N GLU A 266 20.30 0.89 3.92
CA GLU A 266 21.59 0.41 4.42
C GLU A 266 22.65 1.52 4.29
N PRO A 267 23.36 1.91 5.36
CA PRO A 267 24.45 2.87 5.25
C PRO A 267 25.60 2.28 4.42
N LYS A 268 25.82 2.84 3.23
CA LYS A 268 26.92 2.50 2.31
C LYS A 268 27.01 3.55 1.21
N VAL A 269 27.95 3.36 0.28
CA VAL A 269 27.97 4.10 -0.98
C VAL A 269 27.09 3.38 -2.00
N TYR A 270 26.11 4.09 -2.53
CA TYR A 270 25.27 3.66 -3.65
C TYR A 270 25.80 4.26 -4.96
N ARG A 271 25.81 3.44 -6.02
CA ARG A 271 26.19 3.86 -7.37
C ARG A 271 24.91 4.08 -8.17
N ILE A 272 24.72 5.30 -8.66
CA ILE A 272 23.58 5.65 -9.52
C ILE A 272 24.09 5.76 -10.95
N GLY A 273 23.53 4.97 -11.85
CA GLY A 273 24.10 4.74 -13.19
C GLY A 273 25.43 3.98 -13.13
N GLU A 274 26.37 4.35 -13.99
CA GLU A 274 27.71 3.74 -14.08
C GLU A 274 28.81 4.76 -13.73
N PRO A 275 28.96 5.15 -12.45
CA PRO A 275 29.93 6.17 -12.06
C PRO A 275 31.37 5.66 -12.17
N ASP A 276 32.26 6.57 -12.55
CA ASP A 276 33.70 6.42 -12.73
C ASP A 276 34.48 7.30 -11.72
N GLU A 277 35.80 7.43 -11.91
CA GLU A 277 36.67 8.19 -11.00
C GLU A 277 36.45 9.71 -11.04
N ASN A 278 35.72 10.24 -12.03
CA ASN A 278 35.44 11.67 -12.18
C ASN A 278 34.00 12.03 -11.77
N SER A 279 33.21 11.02 -11.42
CA SER A 279 31.79 11.17 -11.09
C SER A 279 31.59 11.84 -9.73
N PRO A 280 30.55 12.68 -9.55
CA PRO A 280 30.34 13.41 -8.31
C PRO A 280 30.06 12.47 -7.15
N VAL A 281 30.55 12.88 -5.97
CA VAL A 281 30.22 12.27 -4.68
C VAL A 281 29.36 13.24 -3.89
N MET A 282 28.21 12.76 -3.44
CA MET A 282 27.32 13.48 -2.53
C MET A 282 26.98 12.63 -1.33
N PHE A 283 26.60 13.23 -0.21
CA PHE A 283 26.05 12.47 0.92
C PHE A 283 24.60 12.83 1.20
N THR A 284 23.89 11.85 1.76
CA THR A 284 22.55 12.01 2.36
C THR A 284 22.43 11.14 3.60
N THR A 285 21.28 11.16 4.27
CA THR A 285 21.04 10.32 5.46
C THR A 285 20.42 8.98 5.10
N ASN A 286 20.48 8.01 6.03
CA ASN A 286 19.88 6.69 5.85
C ASN A 286 18.37 6.62 6.10
N PHE A 287 17.67 7.75 6.24
CA PHE A 287 16.21 7.76 6.23
C PHE A 287 15.71 7.47 4.82
N SER A 288 14.89 6.42 4.65
CA SER A 288 14.55 5.91 3.32
C SER A 288 13.91 6.95 2.42
N LEU A 289 12.97 7.75 2.94
CA LEU A 289 12.32 8.80 2.17
C LEU A 289 13.33 9.85 1.69
N THR A 290 14.28 10.25 2.55
CA THR A 290 15.35 11.18 2.14
C THR A 290 16.26 10.56 1.07
N TYR A 291 16.70 9.32 1.26
CA TYR A 291 17.57 8.64 0.30
C TYR A 291 16.91 8.50 -1.07
N TYR A 292 15.72 7.88 -1.16
CA TYR A 292 15.07 7.60 -2.44
C TYR A 292 14.64 8.87 -3.16
N THR A 293 14.34 9.95 -2.43
CA THR A 293 14.07 11.25 -3.02
C THR A 293 15.34 11.87 -3.64
N VAL A 294 16.51 11.73 -3.01
CA VAL A 294 17.78 12.16 -3.62
C VAL A 294 18.16 11.26 -4.79
N GLU A 295 18.07 9.94 -4.63
CA GLU A 295 18.43 8.96 -5.64
C GLU A 295 17.61 9.12 -6.92
N SER A 296 16.29 9.30 -6.83
CA SER A 296 15.44 9.54 -8.01
C SER A 296 15.83 10.80 -8.78
N ASP A 297 16.20 11.87 -8.08
CA ASP A 297 16.61 13.13 -8.71
C ASP A 297 18.03 13.04 -9.30
N VAL A 298 18.93 12.28 -8.67
CA VAL A 298 20.25 11.96 -9.26
C VAL A 298 20.07 11.13 -10.52
N GLU A 299 19.21 10.11 -10.51
CA GLU A 299 18.92 9.31 -11.71
C GLU A 299 18.32 10.18 -12.82
N ALA A 300 17.36 11.05 -12.48
CA ALA A 300 16.75 11.99 -13.43
C ALA A 300 17.76 12.99 -14.04
N SER A 301 18.86 13.29 -13.34
CA SER A 301 19.94 14.15 -13.84
C SER A 301 20.70 13.54 -15.02
N ARG A 302 20.69 12.21 -15.13
CA ARG A 302 21.50 11.40 -16.06
C ARG A 302 23.01 11.56 -15.90
N ILE A 303 23.46 12.06 -14.75
CA ILE A 303 24.88 12.14 -14.38
C ILE A 303 25.20 10.97 -13.45
N PRO A 304 26.00 9.97 -13.90
CA PRO A 304 26.42 8.88 -13.04
C PRO A 304 27.10 9.42 -11.78
N SER A 305 26.66 8.97 -10.61
CA SER A 305 27.06 9.59 -9.33
C SER A 305 27.21 8.56 -8.21
N TYR A 306 27.98 8.92 -7.19
CA TYR A 306 28.05 8.20 -5.92
C TYR A 306 27.22 8.93 -4.84
N ILE A 307 26.34 8.19 -4.17
CA ILE A 307 25.60 8.66 -3.00
C ILE A 307 26.11 7.94 -1.75
N LEU A 308 26.82 8.67 -0.88
CA LEU A 308 27.19 8.20 0.46
C LEU A 308 25.98 8.32 1.40
N VAL A 309 25.46 7.18 1.85
CA VAL A 309 24.38 7.13 2.84
C VAL A 309 24.97 7.07 4.25
N VAL A 310 24.82 8.17 4.99
CA VAL A 310 25.31 8.33 6.36
C VAL A 310 24.27 7.78 7.34
N ASP A 311 24.71 6.96 8.29
CA ASP A 311 23.84 6.42 9.34
C ASP A 311 23.44 7.52 10.33
N THR A 312 22.16 7.87 10.33
CA THR A 312 21.56 8.84 11.26
C THR A 312 20.39 8.21 12.03
N GLU A 313 20.41 6.88 12.17
CA GLU A 313 19.33 6.09 12.78
C GLU A 313 17.97 6.30 12.08
N GLY A 314 17.99 6.51 10.77
CA GLY A 314 16.79 6.68 9.97
C GLY A 314 16.11 8.04 10.11
N THR A 315 16.87 9.09 10.41
CA THR A 315 16.33 10.46 10.54
C THR A 315 16.64 11.33 9.32
N SER A 316 15.71 12.21 8.95
CA SER A 316 15.89 13.15 7.81
C SER A 316 17.08 14.09 8.03
N VAL A 317 17.61 14.71 6.98
CA VAL A 317 18.78 15.62 7.04
C VAL A 317 18.69 16.62 8.20
N LEU A 318 17.61 17.40 8.27
CA LEU A 318 17.45 18.45 9.28
C LEU A 318 17.18 17.89 10.67
N THR A 319 16.45 16.79 10.78
CA THR A 319 16.23 16.11 12.07
C THR A 319 17.53 15.56 12.62
N ALA A 320 18.34 14.92 11.76
CA ALA A 320 19.63 14.36 12.13
C ALA A 320 20.61 15.44 12.55
N TYR A 321 20.69 16.54 11.78
CA TYR A 321 21.54 17.68 12.10
C TYR A 321 21.15 18.33 13.42
N SER A 322 19.85 18.58 13.63
CA SER A 322 19.36 19.20 14.87
C SER A 322 19.51 18.30 16.11
N GLY A 323 19.48 16.99 15.90
CA GLY A 323 19.70 15.99 16.95
C GLY A 323 21.17 15.57 17.11
N ASP A 324 22.12 16.27 16.48
CA ASP A 324 23.57 15.98 16.51
C ASP A 324 23.94 14.55 16.04
N LYS A 325 23.08 13.93 15.23
CA LYS A 325 23.36 12.65 14.56
C LYS A 325 24.03 12.83 13.21
N LEU A 326 23.93 14.02 12.63
CA LEU A 326 24.61 14.40 11.39
C LEU A 326 25.50 15.61 11.67
N ASN A 327 26.81 15.37 11.73
CA ASN A 327 27.84 16.40 11.94
C ASN A 327 29.11 16.03 11.16
N GLU A 328 30.12 16.91 11.19
CA GLU A 328 31.37 16.77 10.45
C GLU A 328 32.07 15.44 10.71
N LYS A 329 32.05 14.98 11.96
CA LYS A 329 32.69 13.73 12.38
C LYS A 329 31.95 12.53 11.82
N THR A 330 30.63 12.48 11.97
CA THR A 330 29.82 11.36 11.46
C THR A 330 29.98 11.19 9.94
N VAL A 331 30.05 12.30 9.20
CA VAL A 331 30.27 12.25 7.73
C VAL A 331 31.69 11.79 7.40
N ALA A 332 32.71 12.33 8.06
CA ALA A 332 34.11 11.93 7.85
C ALA A 332 34.37 10.45 8.19
N ASP A 333 33.78 9.98 9.30
CA ASP A 333 33.82 8.58 9.73
C ASP A 333 33.15 7.68 8.67
N ALA A 334 32.01 8.11 8.11
CA ALA A 334 31.33 7.37 7.03
C ALA A 334 32.16 7.33 5.73
N MET A 335 32.77 8.44 5.33
CA MET A 335 33.65 8.49 4.15
C MET A 335 34.83 7.52 4.28
N THR A 336 35.44 7.48 5.47
CA THR A 336 36.56 6.57 5.78
C THR A 336 36.08 5.13 5.80
N LYS A 337 34.98 4.85 6.50
CA LYS A 337 34.40 3.50 6.65
C LYS A 337 34.05 2.86 5.30
N PHE A 338 33.54 3.66 4.36
CA PHE A 338 33.11 3.17 3.05
C PHE A 338 34.11 3.47 1.93
N ASP A 339 35.37 3.78 2.28
CA ASP A 339 36.47 3.92 1.33
C ASP A 339 36.19 4.90 0.17
N VAL A 340 35.48 6.00 0.43
CA VAL A 340 35.04 6.96 -0.60
C VAL A 340 36.22 7.52 -1.41
N GLU A 341 37.37 7.71 -0.76
CA GLU A 341 38.61 8.19 -1.40
C GLU A 341 39.15 7.24 -2.48
N LYS A 342 38.82 5.95 -2.43
CA LYS A 342 39.26 4.99 -3.45
C LYS A 342 38.33 4.96 -4.67
N LEU A 343 37.18 5.63 -4.61
CA LEU A 343 36.17 5.59 -5.67
C LEU A 343 36.37 6.68 -6.72
N VAL A 344 37.04 7.78 -6.35
CA VAL A 344 37.17 8.98 -7.20
C VAL A 344 38.59 9.55 -7.19
N GLY A 345 38.99 10.17 -8.30
CA GLY A 345 40.29 10.83 -8.48
C GLY A 345 40.31 12.28 -7.97
N HIS A 346 39.19 12.80 -7.49
CA HIS A 346 39.05 14.16 -6.94
C HIS A 346 38.76 14.12 -5.44
N ARG A 347 38.88 15.28 -4.77
CA ARG A 347 38.48 15.47 -3.36
C ARG A 347 37.41 16.54 -3.24
N LYS A 348 36.22 16.25 -3.76
CA LYS A 348 35.08 17.16 -3.67
C LYS A 348 33.84 16.39 -3.19
N LEU A 349 33.10 16.98 -2.27
CA LEU A 349 31.92 16.38 -1.66
C LEU A 349 30.74 17.36 -1.73
N ILE A 350 29.65 16.94 -2.37
CA ILE A 350 28.41 17.71 -2.43
C ILE A 350 27.58 17.43 -1.17
N ILE A 351 27.13 18.48 -0.50
CA ILE A 351 26.36 18.39 0.75
C ILE A 351 24.94 18.94 0.57
N PRO A 352 23.94 18.47 1.36
CA PRO A 352 22.60 19.05 1.30
C PRO A 352 22.60 20.53 1.68
N GLY A 353 21.90 21.37 0.91
CA GLY A 353 21.96 22.82 1.08
C GLY A 353 21.43 23.34 2.42
N TYR A 354 20.58 22.56 3.10
CA TYR A 354 20.08 22.91 4.44
C TYR A 354 21.12 22.78 5.55
N VAL A 355 22.20 22.02 5.33
CA VAL A 355 23.30 21.86 6.28
C VAL A 355 24.57 22.60 5.84
N ALA A 356 24.44 23.60 4.95
CA ALA A 356 25.57 24.41 4.46
C ALA A 356 26.47 24.98 5.58
N VAL A 357 25.90 25.22 6.76
CA VAL A 357 26.61 25.72 7.95
C VAL A 357 27.72 24.78 8.42
N MET A 358 27.64 23.48 8.15
CA MET A 358 28.67 22.51 8.54
C MET A 358 29.85 22.42 7.56
N SER A 359 29.79 23.13 6.42
CA SER A 359 30.77 23.02 5.33
C SER A 359 32.21 23.22 5.80
N GLY A 360 32.55 24.36 6.40
CA GLY A 360 33.92 24.65 6.80
C GLY A 360 34.52 23.63 7.77
N LYS A 361 33.74 23.18 8.77
CA LYS A 361 34.19 22.12 9.68
C LYS A 361 34.38 20.78 9.00
N LEU A 362 33.53 20.47 8.01
CA LEU A 362 33.64 19.25 7.24
C LEU A 362 34.85 19.28 6.30
N GLU A 363 35.19 20.43 5.70
CA GLU A 363 36.42 20.63 4.93
C GLU A 363 37.66 20.39 5.82
N GLU A 364 37.68 20.98 7.02
CA GLU A 364 38.76 20.77 7.98
C GLU A 364 38.90 19.30 8.40
N ALA A 365 37.79 18.61 8.63
CA ALA A 365 37.78 17.22 9.09
C ALA A 365 38.17 16.21 7.98
N THR A 366 37.81 16.49 6.73
CA THR A 366 37.98 15.55 5.62
C THR A 366 39.16 15.89 4.73
N ASN A 367 39.58 17.15 4.67
CA ASN A 367 40.49 17.69 3.67
C ASN A 367 39.95 17.53 2.23
N TRP A 368 38.63 17.60 2.06
CA TRP A 368 37.93 17.64 0.79
C TRP A 368 37.28 19.01 0.59
N GLU A 369 37.20 19.48 -0.65
CA GLU A 369 36.43 20.66 -1.02
C GLU A 369 34.92 20.37 -0.84
N VAL A 370 34.24 21.15 -0.02
CA VAL A 370 32.81 20.95 0.24
C VAL A 370 31.98 21.86 -0.66
N MET A 371 31.19 21.24 -1.52
CA MET A 371 30.28 21.92 -2.43
C MET A 371 28.86 21.93 -1.85
N VAL A 372 28.31 23.12 -1.64
CA VAL A 372 26.94 23.25 -1.14
C VAL A 372 25.96 22.97 -2.27
N GLY A 373 25.23 21.85 -2.17
CA GLY A 373 24.15 21.50 -3.07
C GLY A 373 22.87 22.31 -2.82
N PRO A 374 21.81 22.07 -3.61
CA PRO A 374 20.55 22.74 -3.39
C PRO A 374 19.89 22.34 -2.07
N ARG A 375 18.99 23.18 -1.57
CA ARG A 375 18.17 22.90 -0.38
C ARG A 375 17.14 21.80 -0.64
N GLU A 376 16.55 21.82 -1.83
CA GLU A 376 15.61 20.82 -2.31
C GLU A 376 16.26 19.97 -3.41
N CYS A 377 16.13 18.66 -3.31
CA CYS A 377 16.70 17.69 -4.26
C CYS A 377 16.14 17.84 -5.68
N SER A 378 14.93 18.39 -5.86
CA SER A 378 14.34 18.61 -7.19
C SER A 378 15.16 19.57 -8.07
N MET A 379 16.05 20.35 -7.47
CA MET A 379 17.00 21.23 -8.17
C MET A 379 18.36 20.57 -8.40
N LEU A 380 18.58 19.37 -7.88
CA LEU A 380 19.81 18.59 -8.02
C LEU A 380 20.12 18.22 -9.47
N PRO A 381 19.14 17.84 -10.33
CA PRO A 381 19.42 17.56 -11.73
C PRO A 381 20.10 18.73 -12.44
N LYS A 382 19.54 19.94 -12.27
CA LYS A 382 20.08 21.17 -12.83
C LYS A 382 21.44 21.51 -12.22
N TYR A 383 21.57 21.40 -10.90
CA TYR A 383 22.82 21.68 -10.20
C TYR A 383 23.98 20.81 -10.73
N LEU A 384 23.77 19.49 -10.85
CA LEU A 384 24.81 18.59 -11.33
C LEU A 384 25.22 18.92 -12.78
N GLN A 385 24.25 19.26 -13.64
CA GLN A 385 24.51 19.64 -15.04
C GLN A 385 25.27 20.96 -15.20
N GLU A 386 25.09 21.92 -14.29
CA GLU A 386 25.74 23.23 -14.37
C GLU A 386 27.09 23.26 -13.64
N VAL A 387 27.22 22.49 -12.56
CA VAL A 387 28.34 22.63 -11.60
C VAL A 387 29.40 21.53 -11.77
N TRP A 388 29.02 20.35 -12.27
CA TRP A 388 29.90 19.19 -12.33
C TRP A 388 30.29 18.73 -13.75
N ASN A 389 29.57 19.22 -14.75
CA ASN A 389 29.70 18.77 -16.14
C ASN A 389 31.02 19.21 -16.80
#